data_AF-A0A8C2RRL6-F1
#
_entry.id   AF-A0A8C2RRL6-F1
#
_cell.length_a   1.000
_cell.length_b   1.000
_cell.length_c   1.000
_cell.angle_alpha   90.00
_cell.angle_beta   90.00
_cell.angle_gamma   90.00
#
_symmetry.space_group_name_H-M   'P 1'
#
loop_
_entity.id
_entity.type
_entity.pdbx_description
1 polymer ?
#
loop_
_entity_poly.entity_id
_entity_poly.type
_entity_poly.pdbx_seq_one_letter_code
_entity_poly.pdbx_strand_id
1 'polypeptide(L)'
;MRPRPDQGAREAPRGQRGVPGQPWPLILLGLAVGAHGLLLPTAAPQSTAPRMEAPAGKSPWSLWGRFPLRPDPRGTGPRCWPGVWSEASLPWYVFGSGTEVTISGRPKSAPSVTLFPPSTEELSTNMATLVCLISDFYPGNVTVAWKADGTPVTRGVVTSQASKQSNSKYVASSYLTLTGSEWNPKSSYSCEVTHEGSTVTKTVKPSECS
;
A
#
# COMPACT_ATOMS: atom_id res chain seq x y z
N MET A 1 -38.32 11.21 89.96
CA MET A 1 -37.15 10.81 89.13
C MET A 1 -36.20 12.00 89.02
N ARG A 2 -34.88 11.73 89.03
CA ARG A 2 -33.71 12.61 88.79
C ARG A 2 -32.59 11.68 88.27
N PRO A 3 -31.50 12.15 87.62
CA PRO A 3 -31.13 13.51 87.20
C PRO A 3 -30.68 13.64 85.70
N ARG A 4 -30.16 14.82 85.32
CA ARG A 4 -29.30 15.11 84.13
C ARG A 4 -27.98 14.28 84.16
N PRO A 5 -27.29 13.99 83.03
CA PRO A 5 -26.37 14.90 82.29
C PRO A 5 -26.40 14.70 80.73
N ASP A 6 -25.43 15.15 79.91
CA ASP A 6 -24.89 16.52 79.65
C ASP A 6 -24.00 16.51 78.36
N GLN A 7 -23.65 17.69 77.80
CA GLN A 7 -22.54 17.97 76.85
C GLN A 7 -22.53 17.45 75.39
N GLY A 8 -21.83 18.21 74.52
CA GLY A 8 -21.60 17.90 73.09
C GLY A 8 -20.98 19.07 72.31
N ALA A 9 -19.71 19.39 72.57
CA ALA A 9 -18.99 20.51 71.93
C ALA A 9 -18.23 20.11 70.65
N ARG A 10 -17.80 21.12 69.88
CA ARG A 10 -17.02 21.05 68.63
C ARG A 10 -15.93 19.97 68.58
N GLU A 11 -15.79 19.33 67.43
CA GLU A 11 -14.46 19.04 66.86
C GLU A 11 -14.47 19.10 65.32
N ALA A 12 -13.35 19.49 64.71
CA ALA A 12 -13.20 19.62 63.26
C ALA A 12 -12.23 18.55 62.72
N PRO A 13 -12.43 17.98 61.51
CA PRO A 13 -11.52 16.97 60.97
C PRO A 13 -10.16 17.58 60.61
N ARG A 14 -9.15 17.22 61.40
CA ARG A 14 -7.73 17.49 61.16
C ARG A 14 -7.24 16.69 59.94
N GLY A 15 -6.50 17.33 59.02
CA GLY A 15 -5.94 16.65 57.85
C GLY A 15 -4.91 15.57 58.20
N GLN A 16 -4.85 14.53 57.38
CA GLN A 16 -3.80 13.51 57.37
C GLN A 16 -3.30 13.38 55.91
N ARG A 17 -2.06 13.81 55.65
CA ARG A 17 -0.83 12.98 55.60
C ARG A 17 -0.86 11.94 54.47
N GLY A 18 0.00 12.18 53.48
CA GLY A 18 0.23 11.25 52.37
C GLY A 18 0.84 9.91 52.84
N VAL A 19 0.52 8.87 52.09
CA VAL A 19 1.01 7.50 52.32
C VAL A 19 2.42 7.34 51.70
N PRO A 20 3.35 6.60 52.33
CA PRO A 20 4.71 6.44 51.81
C PRO A 20 4.76 5.58 50.54
N GLY A 21 5.76 5.84 49.69
CA GLY A 21 5.95 5.09 48.44
C GLY A 21 6.28 3.62 48.66
N GLN A 22 5.63 2.74 47.89
CA GLN A 22 6.02 1.35 47.70
C GLN A 22 7.17 1.26 46.67
N PRO A 23 8.14 0.34 46.82
CA PRO A 23 9.27 0.22 45.91
C PRO A 23 8.90 -0.61 44.67
N TRP A 24 9.21 -0.09 43.50
CA TRP A 24 9.16 -0.84 42.24
C TRP A 24 10.29 -1.89 42.21
N PRO A 25 10.05 -3.13 41.76
CA PRO A 25 11.12 -4.10 41.56
C PRO A 25 11.96 -3.69 40.34
N LEU A 26 13.27 -3.52 40.56
CA LEU A 26 14.24 -3.28 39.50
C LEU A 26 14.41 -4.55 38.65
N ILE A 27 13.97 -4.51 37.40
CA ILE A 27 14.33 -5.53 36.41
C ILE A 27 15.77 -5.27 35.96
N LEU A 28 16.69 -6.12 36.42
CA LEU A 28 18.08 -6.14 35.95
C LEU A 28 18.14 -6.69 34.52
N LEU A 29 18.26 -5.82 33.52
CA LEU A 29 18.79 -6.25 32.22
C LEU A 29 20.31 -6.44 32.33
N GLY A 30 20.75 -7.68 32.28
CA GLY A 30 22.16 -8.01 32.19
C GLY A 30 22.75 -7.62 30.83
N LEU A 31 23.74 -6.75 30.83
CA LEU A 31 24.59 -6.48 29.67
C LEU A 31 25.64 -7.59 29.53
N ALA A 32 25.55 -8.39 28.47
CA ALA A 32 26.64 -9.26 28.04
C ALA A 32 27.39 -8.58 26.88
N VAL A 33 28.55 -8.00 27.18
CA VAL A 33 29.47 -7.47 26.15
C VAL A 33 30.23 -8.66 25.54
N GLY A 34 29.98 -8.93 24.25
CA GLY A 34 30.76 -9.88 23.43
C GLY A 34 31.32 -9.14 22.22
N ALA A 35 32.63 -9.19 22.02
CA ALA A 35 33.33 -8.29 21.11
C ALA A 35 33.70 -8.92 19.75
N HIS A 36 33.83 -8.03 18.76
CA HIS A 36 34.55 -8.19 17.48
C HIS A 36 34.20 -9.35 16.52
N GLY A 37 33.47 -9.00 15.47
CA GLY A 37 33.52 -9.66 14.16
C GLY A 37 33.36 -8.63 13.04
N LEU A 38 34.46 -8.24 12.39
CA LEU A 38 34.43 -7.33 11.25
C LEU A 38 34.02 -8.08 9.98
N LEU A 39 32.89 -7.69 9.38
CA LEU A 39 32.54 -8.04 8.00
C LEU A 39 32.23 -6.76 7.22
N LEU A 40 32.85 -6.61 6.05
CA LEU A 40 32.72 -5.41 5.22
C LEU A 40 31.31 -5.30 4.62
N PRO A 41 30.73 -4.08 4.52
CA PRO A 41 29.58 -3.86 3.66
C PRO A 41 30.02 -3.92 2.19
N THR A 42 29.50 -4.91 1.46
CA THR A 42 29.64 -4.93 -0.01
C THR A 42 28.75 -3.82 -0.59
N ALA A 43 29.36 -2.86 -1.29
CA ALA A 43 28.62 -1.77 -1.91
C ALA A 43 27.73 -2.28 -3.06
N ALA A 44 26.44 -1.98 -3.00
CA ALA A 44 25.56 -2.13 -4.15
C ALA A 44 25.85 -1.00 -5.18
N PRO A 45 25.91 -1.30 -6.49
CA PRO A 45 26.18 -0.28 -7.50
C PRO A 45 25.00 0.70 -7.61
N GLN A 46 25.27 1.98 -7.38
CA GLN A 46 24.28 3.05 -7.59
C GLN A 46 24.11 3.31 -9.09
N SER A 47 22.92 3.04 -9.62
CA SER A 47 22.59 3.39 -11.01
C SER A 47 22.25 4.88 -11.11
N THR A 48 23.25 5.69 -11.47
CA THR A 48 23.07 7.12 -11.73
C THR A 48 22.42 7.32 -13.11
N ALA A 49 21.09 7.41 -13.16
CA ALA A 49 20.37 7.84 -14.35
C ALA A 49 20.56 9.35 -14.58
N PRO A 50 20.94 9.82 -15.78
CA PRO A 50 21.01 11.24 -16.08
C PRO A 50 19.62 11.90 -16.07
N ARG A 51 19.52 13.02 -15.37
CA ARG A 51 18.35 13.91 -15.37
C ARG A 51 18.17 14.53 -16.75
N MET A 52 17.09 14.19 -17.47
CA MET A 52 16.75 14.81 -18.74
C MET A 52 15.62 15.82 -18.54
N GLU A 53 15.94 17.11 -18.67
CA GLU A 53 14.91 18.17 -18.73
C GLU A 53 14.15 18.09 -20.06
N ALA A 54 12.83 18.19 -19.99
CA ALA A 54 11.96 18.29 -21.17
C ALA A 54 11.54 19.76 -21.38
N PRO A 55 11.82 20.38 -22.53
CA PRO A 55 11.22 21.66 -22.90
C PRO A 55 9.77 21.46 -23.36
N ALA A 56 8.89 22.37 -22.96
CA ALA A 56 7.46 22.27 -23.24
C ALA A 56 7.06 22.72 -24.65
N GLY A 57 6.13 21.97 -25.25
CA GLY A 57 5.10 22.49 -26.15
C GLY A 57 5.41 22.58 -27.65
N LYS A 58 4.58 21.90 -28.47
CA LYS A 58 3.53 22.52 -29.30
C LYS A 58 2.83 21.53 -30.25
N SER A 59 1.49 21.51 -30.15
CA SER A 59 0.45 21.29 -31.18
C SER A 59 0.52 20.18 -32.26
N PRO A 60 -0.64 19.68 -32.74
CA PRO A 60 -0.72 18.47 -33.58
C PRO A 60 -0.77 18.72 -35.09
N TRP A 61 -0.40 17.65 -35.81
CA TRP A 61 -0.73 17.25 -37.19
C TRP A 61 -1.07 18.31 -38.25
N SER A 62 -0.24 18.42 -39.28
CA SER A 62 -0.69 18.90 -40.60
C SER A 62 0.14 18.37 -41.77
N LEU A 63 -0.59 17.77 -42.72
CA LEU A 63 -0.35 17.74 -44.17
C LEU A 63 0.84 16.94 -44.74
N TRP A 64 0.47 15.78 -45.28
CA TRP A 64 1.19 15.08 -46.34
C TRP A 64 1.29 15.92 -47.62
N GLY A 65 2.36 15.68 -48.39
CA GLY A 65 2.32 15.75 -49.85
C GLY A 65 3.09 16.89 -50.52
N ARG A 66 4.29 16.56 -51.03
CA ARG A 66 4.58 16.55 -52.48
C ARG A 66 6.03 16.13 -52.72
N PHE A 67 6.21 14.94 -53.32
CA PHE A 67 7.42 14.67 -54.09
C PHE A 67 7.38 15.50 -55.38
N PRO A 68 8.52 16.07 -55.78
CA PRO A 68 8.90 16.04 -57.18
C PRO A 68 10.26 15.33 -57.33
N LEU A 69 10.25 14.15 -57.94
CA LEU A 69 11.48 13.51 -58.39
C LEU A 69 12.09 14.35 -59.52
N ARG A 70 13.35 14.77 -59.35
CA ARG A 70 14.24 15.20 -60.42
C ARG A 70 15.64 14.61 -60.20
N PRO A 71 16.04 13.59 -60.96
CA PRO A 71 17.44 13.29 -61.19
C PRO A 71 17.93 14.03 -62.45
N ASP A 72 19.12 14.62 -62.39
CA ASP A 72 19.89 15.10 -63.54
C ASP A 72 21.40 14.99 -63.21
N PRO A 73 22.35 15.07 -64.16
CA PRO A 73 22.93 13.81 -64.63
C PRO A 73 24.47 13.80 -64.70
N ARG A 74 25.05 12.61 -64.90
CA ARG A 74 26.41 12.36 -65.42
C ARG A 74 27.60 13.01 -64.67
N GLY A 75 28.30 12.20 -63.88
CA GLY A 75 29.67 12.50 -63.41
C GLY A 75 30.45 11.21 -63.14
N THR A 76 31.58 11.02 -63.81
CA THR A 76 32.38 9.77 -63.76
C THR A 76 33.58 9.85 -62.81
N GLY A 77 33.52 9.08 -61.70
CA GLY A 77 34.67 8.71 -60.84
C GLY A 77 35.25 9.81 -59.95
N PRO A 78 36.26 9.50 -59.09
CA PRO A 78 36.81 8.19 -58.74
C PRO A 78 36.52 7.78 -57.27
N ARG A 79 37.13 6.68 -56.82
CA ARG A 79 36.95 6.07 -55.49
C ARG A 79 37.44 6.98 -54.35
N CYS A 80 36.57 7.22 -53.36
CA CYS A 80 36.91 7.37 -51.95
C CYS A 80 35.67 7.01 -51.11
N TRP A 81 35.64 5.81 -50.52
CA TRP A 81 34.71 5.51 -49.42
C TRP A 81 35.35 6.01 -48.12
N PRO A 82 34.81 7.03 -47.43
CA PRO A 82 35.01 7.13 -45.99
C PRO A 82 34.20 5.99 -45.36
N GLY A 83 34.84 5.21 -44.49
CA GLY A 83 34.22 4.03 -43.92
C GLY A 83 32.96 4.38 -43.13
N VAL A 84 31.79 4.00 -43.65
CA VAL A 84 30.67 3.66 -42.80
C VAL A 84 31.11 2.41 -42.05
N TRP A 85 31.50 2.60 -40.78
CA TRP A 85 31.53 1.50 -39.84
C TRP A 85 30.16 0.85 -39.91
N SER A 86 30.12 -0.45 -40.20
CA SER A 86 28.90 -1.22 -40.06
C SER A 86 28.56 -1.23 -38.58
N GLU A 87 27.78 -0.24 -38.15
CA GLU A 87 27.28 -0.13 -36.80
C GLU A 87 26.43 -1.36 -36.58
N ALA A 88 27.02 -2.33 -35.88
CA ALA A 88 26.48 -3.66 -35.79
C ALA A 88 25.10 -3.54 -35.16
N SER A 89 24.07 -3.83 -35.95
CA SER A 89 22.70 -3.82 -35.50
C SER A 89 22.57 -4.83 -34.37
N LEU A 90 22.70 -4.36 -33.13
CA LEU A 90 22.53 -5.19 -31.96
C LEU A 90 21.12 -5.78 -32.04
N PRO A 91 20.96 -7.11 -32.08
CA PRO A 91 19.65 -7.72 -32.20
C PRO A 91 18.87 -7.38 -30.94
N TRP A 92 17.89 -6.50 -31.05
CA TRP A 92 17.02 -6.15 -29.95
C TRP A 92 16.17 -7.37 -29.60
N TYR A 93 16.38 -7.90 -28.39
CA TYR A 93 15.56 -9.00 -27.88
C TYR A 93 14.24 -8.43 -27.39
N VAL A 94 13.13 -8.75 -28.08
CA VAL A 94 11.77 -8.51 -27.58
C VAL A 94 11.19 -9.82 -27.07
N PHE A 95 10.80 -9.79 -25.80
CA PHE A 95 10.02 -10.82 -25.14
C PHE A 95 8.56 -10.35 -25.09
N GLY A 96 7.61 -11.30 -25.15
CA GLY A 96 6.20 -11.00 -24.89
C GLY A 96 5.96 -10.68 -23.41
N SER A 97 4.75 -10.21 -23.08
CA SER A 97 4.32 -9.87 -21.71
C SER A 97 4.26 -11.05 -20.73
N GLY A 98 4.53 -12.28 -21.19
CA GLY A 98 4.28 -13.50 -20.45
C GLY A 98 2.81 -13.91 -20.43
N THR A 99 2.54 -15.11 -19.89
CA THR A 99 1.19 -15.64 -19.67
C THR A 99 1.23 -16.48 -18.41
N GLU A 100 0.43 -16.13 -17.41
CA GLU A 100 0.29 -16.94 -16.20
C GLU A 100 -0.66 -18.12 -16.47
N VAL A 101 -0.20 -19.34 -16.20
CA VAL A 101 -0.98 -20.57 -16.42
C VAL A 101 -1.24 -21.24 -15.07
N THR A 102 -2.51 -21.27 -14.65
CA THR A 102 -2.93 -22.00 -13.45
C THR A 102 -3.53 -23.36 -13.83
N ILE A 103 -3.03 -24.43 -13.20
CA ILE A 103 -3.54 -25.80 -13.39
C ILE A 103 -4.67 -26.06 -12.37
N SER A 104 -5.92 -26.10 -12.84
CA SER A 104 -7.15 -26.17 -12.03
C SER A 104 -7.49 -27.54 -11.43
N GLY A 105 -6.48 -28.34 -11.07
CA GLY A 105 -6.65 -29.72 -10.59
C GLY A 105 -7.05 -29.87 -9.11
N ARG A 106 -7.44 -28.79 -8.43
CA ARG A 106 -7.76 -28.79 -6.98
C ARG A 106 -9.14 -28.19 -6.72
N PRO A 107 -9.83 -28.57 -5.62
CA PRO A 107 -11.11 -27.97 -5.26
C PRO A 107 -11.03 -26.45 -5.10
N LYS A 108 -12.03 -25.74 -5.63
CA LYS A 108 -12.17 -24.30 -5.43
C LYS A 108 -12.35 -23.99 -3.94
N SER A 109 -11.78 -22.88 -3.47
CA SER A 109 -11.96 -22.37 -2.11
C SER A 109 -12.36 -20.90 -2.21
N ALA A 110 -13.48 -20.53 -1.59
CA ALA A 110 -13.93 -19.15 -1.48
C ALA A 110 -13.04 -18.34 -0.52
N PRO A 111 -12.89 -17.02 -0.71
CA PRO A 111 -12.08 -16.17 0.16
C PRO A 111 -12.70 -15.95 1.54
N SER A 112 -11.85 -16.03 2.57
CA SER A 112 -12.09 -15.36 3.84
C SER A 112 -11.77 -13.88 3.66
N VAL A 113 -12.71 -12.99 3.98
CA VAL A 113 -12.54 -11.53 3.84
C VAL A 113 -12.70 -10.87 5.21
N THR A 114 -11.75 -10.02 5.58
CA THR A 114 -11.78 -9.21 6.79
C THR A 114 -11.53 -7.75 6.42
N LEU A 115 -12.40 -6.85 6.88
CA LEU A 115 -12.31 -5.42 6.63
C LEU A 115 -12.05 -4.68 7.95
N PHE A 116 -10.98 -3.89 7.97
CA PHE A 116 -10.61 -3.04 9.10
C PHE A 116 -10.93 -1.57 8.78
N PRO A 117 -11.54 -0.83 9.73
CA PRO A 117 -11.67 0.63 9.64
C PRO A 117 -10.31 1.32 9.85
N PRO A 118 -10.22 2.64 9.58
CA PRO A 118 -9.08 3.46 9.99
C PRO A 118 -8.87 3.41 11.51
N SER A 119 -7.64 3.66 11.99
CA SER A 119 -7.38 3.79 13.43
C SER A 119 -7.71 5.19 13.94
N THR A 120 -8.04 5.31 15.22
CA THR A 120 -8.34 6.61 15.86
C THR A 120 -7.15 7.57 15.79
N GLU A 121 -5.93 7.04 15.90
CA GLU A 121 -4.68 7.79 15.74
C GLU A 121 -4.52 8.33 14.32
N GLU A 122 -4.85 7.53 13.30
CA GLU A 122 -4.83 7.95 11.89
C GLU A 122 -5.84 9.09 11.65
N LEU A 123 -7.08 8.90 12.13
CA LEU A 123 -8.17 9.88 12.02
C LEU A 123 -7.85 11.21 12.71
N SER A 124 -7.07 11.18 13.80
CA SER A 124 -6.60 12.41 14.48
C SER A 124 -5.74 13.31 13.57
N THR A 125 -5.14 12.75 12.53
CA THR A 125 -4.34 13.47 11.52
C THR A 125 -5.12 13.82 10.25
N ASN A 126 -6.45 13.64 10.25
CA ASN A 126 -7.34 13.77 9.08
C ASN A 126 -6.98 12.81 7.92
N MET A 127 -6.38 11.66 8.22
CA MET A 127 -6.11 10.58 7.27
C MET A 127 -6.97 9.36 7.64
N ALA A 128 -7.37 8.57 6.65
CA ALA A 128 -8.23 7.40 6.86
C ALA A 128 -7.89 6.29 5.86
N THR A 129 -7.35 5.17 6.33
CA THR A 129 -7.03 4.01 5.49
C THR A 129 -7.83 2.79 5.92
N LEU A 130 -8.72 2.32 5.04
CA LEU A 130 -9.37 1.03 5.21
C LEU A 130 -8.47 -0.09 4.68
N VAL A 131 -8.48 -1.23 5.35
CA VAL A 131 -7.71 -2.43 4.96
C VAL A 131 -8.64 -3.62 4.78
N CYS A 132 -8.74 -4.13 3.56
CA CYS A 132 -9.45 -5.36 3.22
C CYS A 132 -8.45 -6.49 3.01
N LEU A 133 -8.37 -7.43 3.95
CA LEU A 133 -7.55 -8.64 3.85
C LEU A 133 -8.37 -9.79 3.27
N ILE A 134 -7.77 -10.54 2.35
CA ILE A 134 -8.42 -11.58 1.55
C ILE A 134 -7.55 -12.82 1.63
N SER A 135 -7.97 -13.89 2.30
CA SER A 135 -7.18 -15.10 2.49
C SER A 135 -7.91 -16.36 2.02
N ASP A 136 -7.15 -17.44 1.87
CA ASP A 136 -7.64 -18.82 1.76
C ASP A 136 -8.54 -19.13 0.56
N PHE A 137 -8.35 -18.38 -0.52
CA PHE A 137 -8.99 -18.61 -1.81
C PHE A 137 -8.14 -19.43 -2.78
N TYR A 138 -8.80 -20.15 -3.69
CA TYR A 138 -8.17 -20.88 -4.79
C TYR A 138 -9.20 -21.12 -5.92
N PRO A 139 -8.90 -20.89 -7.21
CA PRO A 139 -7.62 -20.42 -7.78
C PRO A 139 -7.30 -18.96 -7.42
N GLY A 140 -6.12 -18.47 -7.82
CA GLY A 140 -5.55 -17.20 -7.35
C GLY A 140 -6.11 -15.91 -7.97
N ASN A 141 -7.15 -15.98 -8.79
CA ASN A 141 -7.75 -14.79 -9.38
C ASN A 141 -8.89 -14.24 -8.51
N VAL A 142 -8.78 -12.97 -8.09
CA VAL A 142 -9.82 -12.22 -7.37
C VAL A 142 -9.97 -10.84 -7.99
N THR A 143 -11.20 -10.31 -7.98
CA THR A 143 -11.48 -8.90 -8.27
C THR A 143 -11.98 -8.22 -7.00
N VAL A 144 -11.50 -7.01 -6.71
CA VAL A 144 -11.90 -6.24 -5.54
C VAL A 144 -12.54 -4.93 -5.99
N ALA A 145 -13.71 -4.62 -5.48
CA ALA A 145 -14.38 -3.34 -5.65
C ALA A 145 -14.66 -2.70 -4.29
N TRP A 146 -14.62 -1.37 -4.24
CA TRP A 146 -14.96 -0.60 -3.04
C TRP A 146 -16.22 0.22 -3.25
N LYS A 147 -17.00 0.40 -2.20
CA LYS A 147 -18.17 1.28 -2.17
C LYS A 147 -18.18 2.16 -0.92
N ALA A 148 -18.66 3.40 -1.08
CA ALA A 148 -19.02 4.31 0.00
C ALA A 148 -20.52 4.60 -0.13
N ASP A 149 -21.31 4.31 0.90
CA ASP A 149 -22.78 4.40 0.87
C ASP A 149 -23.41 3.71 -0.37
N GLY A 150 -22.89 2.53 -0.73
CA GLY A 150 -23.29 1.78 -1.92
C GLY A 150 -22.76 2.31 -3.27
N THR A 151 -22.19 3.51 -3.31
CA THR A 151 -21.63 4.12 -4.53
C THR A 151 -20.19 3.64 -4.77
N PRO A 152 -19.82 3.19 -5.99
CA PRO A 152 -18.47 2.71 -6.28
C PRO A 152 -17.37 3.75 -6.04
N VAL A 153 -16.24 3.31 -5.48
CA VAL A 153 -15.04 4.13 -5.22
C VAL A 153 -13.82 3.46 -5.86
N THR A 154 -13.05 4.23 -6.62
CA THR A 154 -11.81 3.79 -7.28
C THR A 154 -10.60 4.67 -6.96
N ARG A 155 -10.82 5.93 -6.60
CA ARG A 155 -9.75 6.84 -6.14
C ARG A 155 -9.23 6.38 -4.78
N GLY A 156 -7.91 6.37 -4.61
CA GLY A 156 -7.28 5.92 -3.37
C GLY A 156 -7.28 4.40 -3.16
N VAL A 157 -7.80 3.62 -4.11
CA VAL A 157 -7.78 2.15 -4.06
C VAL A 157 -6.44 1.62 -4.56
N VAL A 158 -5.80 0.78 -3.76
CA VAL A 158 -4.62 -0.01 -4.17
C VAL A 158 -4.86 -1.47 -3.78
N THR A 159 -4.72 -2.39 -4.73
CA THR A 159 -4.90 -3.84 -4.51
C THR A 159 -3.60 -4.56 -4.87
N SER A 160 -3.14 -5.45 -3.99
CA SER A 160 -1.95 -6.27 -4.23
C SER A 160 -2.25 -7.43 -5.18
N GLN A 161 -1.23 -7.88 -5.92
CA GLN A 161 -1.32 -9.13 -6.67
C GLN A 161 -1.46 -10.30 -5.69
N ALA A 162 -2.33 -11.26 -6.02
CA ALA A 162 -2.50 -12.46 -5.21
C ALA A 162 -1.18 -13.24 -5.10
N SER A 163 -0.78 -13.56 -3.88
CA SER A 163 0.43 -14.33 -3.57
C SER A 163 0.05 -15.68 -2.96
N LYS A 164 0.90 -16.69 -3.15
CA LYS A 164 0.64 -18.05 -2.69
C LYS A 164 1.08 -18.24 -1.23
N GLN A 165 0.15 -18.70 -0.40
CA GLN A 165 0.38 -19.03 1.01
C GLN A 165 1.01 -20.43 1.18
N SER A 166 1.56 -20.70 2.36
CA SER A 166 2.12 -22.01 2.74
C SER A 166 1.10 -23.16 2.65
N ASN A 167 -0.17 -22.88 2.95
CA ASN A 167 -1.29 -23.83 2.79
C ASN A 167 -1.68 -24.10 1.31
N SER A 168 -0.89 -23.61 0.35
CA SER A 168 -1.11 -23.69 -1.11
C SER A 168 -2.38 -23.01 -1.63
N LYS A 169 -3.03 -22.18 -0.83
CA LYS A 169 -4.05 -21.23 -1.28
C LYS A 169 -3.42 -19.86 -1.57
N TYR A 170 -4.24 -18.87 -1.89
CA TYR A 170 -3.79 -17.50 -2.16
C TYR A 170 -4.18 -16.53 -1.04
N VAL A 171 -3.49 -15.39 -1.01
CA VAL A 171 -3.77 -14.22 -0.17
C VAL A 171 -3.59 -12.95 -1.00
N ALA A 172 -4.44 -11.97 -0.77
CA ALA A 172 -4.36 -10.63 -1.34
C ALA A 172 -4.81 -9.59 -0.29
N SER A 173 -4.52 -8.33 -0.57
CA SER A 173 -4.96 -7.20 0.25
C SER A 173 -5.39 -6.05 -0.65
N SER A 174 -6.39 -5.29 -0.20
CA SER A 174 -6.76 -4.02 -0.82
C SER A 174 -6.83 -2.94 0.25
N TYR A 175 -6.37 -1.75 -0.11
CA TYR A 175 -6.36 -0.56 0.72
C TYR A 175 -7.22 0.50 0.04
N LEU A 176 -7.94 1.28 0.83
CA LEU A 176 -8.65 2.48 0.38
C LEU A 176 -8.23 3.65 1.28
N THR A 177 -7.42 4.55 0.73
CA THR A 177 -6.94 5.75 1.44
C THR A 177 -7.81 6.96 1.10
N LEU A 178 -8.24 7.66 2.16
CA LEU A 178 -9.17 8.78 2.18
C LEU A 178 -8.68 9.84 3.18
N THR A 179 -9.32 11.00 3.18
CA THR A 179 -9.24 11.96 4.29
C THR A 179 -10.26 11.63 5.38
N GLY A 180 -10.01 12.06 6.62
CA GLY A 180 -10.99 11.99 7.72
C GLY A 180 -12.31 12.72 7.37
N SER A 181 -12.21 13.83 6.63
CA SER A 181 -13.34 14.57 6.06
C SER A 181 -14.16 13.80 5.00
N GLU A 182 -13.57 12.80 4.33
CA GLU A 182 -14.30 11.90 3.42
C GLU A 182 -14.86 10.67 4.16
N TRP A 183 -14.15 10.18 5.18
CA TRP A 183 -14.57 9.05 6.02
C TRP A 183 -15.79 9.38 6.89
N ASN A 184 -15.68 10.40 7.75
CA ASN A 184 -16.66 10.72 8.79
C ASN A 184 -18.11 10.97 8.33
N PRO A 185 -18.40 11.67 7.21
CA PRO A 185 -19.78 11.99 6.83
C PRO A 185 -20.53 10.84 6.12
N LYS A 186 -19.88 9.69 5.90
CA LYS A 186 -20.49 8.53 5.24
C LYS A 186 -21.15 7.60 6.26
N SER A 187 -22.20 6.90 5.83
CA SER A 187 -22.86 5.89 6.66
C SER A 187 -22.07 4.58 6.72
N SER A 188 -21.42 4.21 5.63
CA SER A 188 -20.74 2.92 5.50
C SER A 188 -19.73 2.88 4.35
N TYR A 189 -18.73 2.03 4.52
CA TYR A 189 -17.78 1.64 3.48
C TYR A 189 -17.73 0.12 3.35
N SER A 190 -17.69 -0.37 2.11
CA SER A 190 -17.71 -1.80 1.81
C SER A 190 -16.56 -2.20 0.88
N CYS A 191 -15.96 -3.36 1.18
CA CYS A 191 -15.08 -4.11 0.30
C CYS A 191 -15.87 -5.30 -0.27
N GLU A 192 -15.96 -5.38 -1.59
CA GLU A 192 -16.63 -6.45 -2.34
C GLU A 192 -15.56 -7.28 -3.06
N VAL A 193 -15.40 -8.53 -2.66
CA VAL A 193 -14.40 -9.45 -3.24
C VAL A 193 -15.12 -10.50 -4.08
N THR A 194 -14.90 -10.46 -5.38
CA THR A 194 -15.41 -11.46 -6.33
C THR A 194 -14.35 -12.52 -6.61
N HIS A 195 -14.72 -13.79 -6.42
CA HIS A 195 -13.90 -14.97 -6.64
C HIS A 195 -14.75 -16.04 -7.34
N GLU A 196 -14.30 -16.54 -8.49
CA GLU A 196 -14.99 -17.62 -9.26
C GLU A 196 -16.50 -17.35 -9.51
N GLY A 197 -16.88 -16.08 -9.67
CA GLY A 197 -18.27 -15.63 -9.88
C GLY A 197 -19.11 -15.43 -8.60
N SER A 198 -18.58 -15.78 -7.43
CA SER A 198 -19.20 -15.50 -6.13
C SER A 198 -18.63 -14.22 -5.51
N THR A 199 -19.45 -13.38 -4.88
CA THR A 199 -19.01 -12.15 -4.22
C THR A 199 -19.19 -12.23 -2.71
N VAL A 200 -18.14 -11.90 -1.96
CA VAL A 200 -18.17 -11.73 -0.51
C VAL A 200 -18.03 -10.23 -0.19
N THR A 201 -19.03 -9.66 0.47
CA THR A 201 -19.03 -8.26 0.89
C THR A 201 -18.74 -8.16 2.39
N LYS A 202 -17.84 -7.25 2.77
CA LYS A 202 -17.65 -6.80 4.16
C LYS A 202 -17.85 -5.30 4.23
N THR A 203 -18.46 -4.84 5.33
CA THR A 203 -18.85 -3.44 5.53
C THR A 203 -18.45 -2.98 6.93
N VAL A 204 -17.94 -1.76 7.03
CA VAL A 204 -17.70 -1.03 8.29
C VAL A 204 -18.48 0.29 8.27
N LYS A 205 -18.85 0.80 9.44
CA LYS A 205 -19.53 2.10 9.59
C LYS A 205 -18.69 3.04 10.44
N PRO A 206 -18.46 4.31 10.03
CA PRO A 206 -17.73 5.28 10.85
C PRO A 206 -18.30 5.45 12.27
N SER A 207 -19.62 5.38 12.41
CA SER A 207 -20.33 5.49 13.69
C SER A 207 -20.12 4.32 14.66
N GLU A 208 -19.55 3.21 14.21
CA GLU A 208 -19.30 1.99 15.03
C GLU A 208 -17.82 1.88 15.45
N CYS A 209 -17.01 2.91 15.17
CA CYS A 209 -15.55 2.91 15.32
C CYS A 209 -15.02 4.15 16.08
N SER A 210 -15.87 4.80 16.89
CA SER A 210 -15.57 6.03 17.64
C SER A 210 -15.80 5.89 19.14
#